data_AF-A0A962KFE0-F1
#
_entry.id   AF-A0A962KFE0-F1
#
_cell.length_a   1.000
_cell.length_b   1.000
_cell.length_c   1.000
_cell.angle_alpha   90.00
_cell.angle_beta   90.00
_cell.angle_gamma   90.00
#
_symmetry.space_group_name_H-M   'P 1'
#
loop_
_entity.id
_entity.type
_entity.pdbx_description
1 polymer ?
#
loop_
_entity_poly.entity_id
_entity_poly.type
_entity_poly.pdbx_seq_one_letter_code
_entity_poly.pdbx_strand_id
1 'polypeptide(L)'
;EGSAATRIQLLLTRQALAAMLERLSQRGVLALEGQLMPWPRDSLRLINTLVTVLRERGVAPREHLVIIRDWRNYLLLVRRTPFPSEQLAALQSWCRQWQFDPIAMPGVDVDPQTLFHHSPDERFVESVQMLFSRSRAAFVADYLFDLSTTDDDRPFFYHFFRWEHWRTAREALGQPWLLYVGWGYLLNVTALGALALAACVLLLAPLAAPALRSRLPRGRLAPVVYFGAIGLGFMFLEIALLQKAVLLVHSSTEAFALVLITLLLGAGLGSYRAGSRLLAGRAFWCATVCVIGAALTCPLLIDHLYALSHHWPDTARRAALVLLLLLPALPMGLMLPQGIAAIRDCGGGTVAWCWAVNGFFSVCGALAAPLLAIELGWSGLAICAAGLYLLAGIGHGFLRRGARSGNAAAPDAPTTS
;
A
#
# COMPACT_ATOMS: atom_id res chain seq x y z
N GLU A 1 4.27 -1.64 -18.54
CA GLU A 1 3.56 -0.33 -18.54
C GLU A 1 4.02 0.48 -17.34
N GLY A 2 4.37 1.76 -17.52
CA GLY A 2 5.01 2.53 -16.43
C GLY A 2 4.08 2.96 -15.28
N SER A 3 2.76 2.79 -15.42
CA SER A 3 1.79 2.89 -14.32
C SER A 3 1.74 1.65 -13.42
N ALA A 4 2.39 0.55 -13.82
CA ALA A 4 2.34 -0.71 -13.08
C ALA A 4 3.01 -0.64 -11.70
N ALA A 5 3.87 0.35 -11.43
CA ALA A 5 4.60 0.46 -10.17
C ALA A 5 3.69 0.56 -8.93
N THR A 6 2.51 1.15 -9.05
CA THR A 6 1.51 1.21 -7.97
C THR A 6 0.45 0.11 -8.09
N ARG A 7 0.57 -0.77 -9.08
CA ARG A 7 -0.39 -1.85 -9.33
C ARG A 7 -0.17 -2.98 -8.34
N ILE A 8 -1.26 -3.40 -7.74
CA ILE A 8 -1.31 -4.53 -6.83
C ILE A 8 -1.26 -5.82 -7.63
N GLN A 9 -0.37 -6.74 -7.24
CA GLN A 9 -0.26 -8.06 -7.83
C GLN A 9 -0.10 -9.12 -6.74
N LEU A 10 -1.24 -9.69 -6.36
CA LEU A 10 -1.33 -10.70 -5.30
C LEU A 10 -0.89 -12.10 -5.74
N LEU A 11 -0.84 -12.37 -7.05
CA LEU A 11 -0.41 -13.70 -7.55
C LEU A 11 1.10 -13.92 -7.53
N LEU A 12 1.89 -12.84 -7.39
CA LEU A 12 3.35 -12.89 -7.41
C LEU A 12 3.97 -12.63 -6.02
N THR A 13 3.15 -12.69 -4.96
CA THR A 13 3.65 -12.61 -3.58
C THR A 13 4.30 -13.93 -3.17
N ARG A 14 5.18 -13.87 -2.18
CA ARG A 14 5.84 -15.04 -1.58
C ARG A 14 4.81 -16.07 -1.12
N GLN A 15 3.74 -15.63 -0.44
CA GLN A 15 2.66 -16.48 0.05
C GLN A 15 1.86 -17.12 -1.08
N ALA A 16 1.49 -16.34 -2.12
CA ALA A 16 0.75 -16.88 -3.24
C ALA A 16 1.55 -17.91 -4.03
N LEU A 17 2.83 -17.64 -4.31
CA LEU A 17 3.71 -18.60 -4.98
C LEU A 17 3.94 -19.86 -4.15
N ALA A 18 4.09 -19.74 -2.82
CA ALA A 18 4.12 -20.88 -1.93
C ALA A 18 2.82 -21.70 -2.00
N ALA A 19 1.67 -21.05 -1.87
CA ALA A 19 0.36 -21.72 -1.94
C ALA A 19 0.15 -22.43 -3.29
N MET A 20 0.57 -21.82 -4.41
CA MET A 20 0.52 -22.45 -5.74
C MET A 20 1.40 -23.71 -5.79
N LEU A 21 2.64 -23.64 -5.29
CA LEU A 21 3.56 -24.79 -5.24
C LEU A 21 3.06 -25.92 -4.32
N GLU A 22 2.35 -25.59 -3.25
CA GLU A 22 1.74 -26.59 -2.35
C GLU A 22 0.58 -27.34 -3.00
N ARG A 23 -0.19 -26.64 -3.84
CA ARG A 23 -1.33 -27.20 -4.59
C ARG A 23 -0.91 -28.02 -5.81
N LEU A 24 0.36 -27.98 -6.21
CA LEU A 24 0.86 -28.84 -7.29
C LEU A 24 0.80 -30.32 -6.90
N SER A 25 0.38 -31.16 -7.85
CA SER A 25 0.57 -32.60 -7.74
C SER A 25 2.06 -32.96 -7.80
N GLN A 26 2.43 -34.21 -7.46
CA GLN A 26 3.83 -34.66 -7.51
C GLN A 26 4.48 -34.54 -8.91
N ARG A 27 3.65 -34.53 -9.97
CA ARG A 27 4.06 -34.36 -11.37
C ARG A 27 3.74 -32.96 -11.91
N GLY A 28 3.09 -32.11 -11.11
CA GLY A 28 2.68 -30.78 -11.51
C GLY A 28 3.87 -29.84 -11.66
N VAL A 29 3.76 -28.92 -12.61
CA VAL A 29 4.75 -27.88 -12.90
C VAL A 29 4.03 -26.54 -12.85
N LEU A 30 4.58 -25.59 -12.10
CA LEU A 30 4.18 -24.19 -12.22
C LEU A 30 5.04 -23.55 -13.31
N ALA A 31 4.40 -23.10 -14.38
CA ALA A 31 5.04 -22.40 -15.49
C ALA A 31 4.70 -20.90 -15.41
N LEU A 32 5.73 -20.06 -15.38
CA LEU A 32 5.60 -18.61 -15.37
C LEU A 32 6.43 -18.04 -16.51
N GLU A 33 5.77 -17.32 -17.41
CA GLU A 33 6.42 -16.65 -18.54
C GLU A 33 6.51 -15.14 -18.30
N GLY A 34 7.46 -14.51 -18.98
CA GLY A 34 7.57 -13.05 -18.99
C GLY A 34 8.53 -12.56 -20.06
N GLN A 35 8.54 -11.24 -20.25
CA GLN A 35 9.44 -10.60 -21.20
C GLN A 35 10.78 -10.27 -20.54
N LEU A 36 11.86 -10.51 -21.26
CA LEU A 36 13.18 -10.03 -20.93
C LEU A 36 13.28 -8.54 -21.21
N MET A 37 13.93 -7.83 -20.29
CA MET A 37 14.30 -6.44 -20.48
C MET A 37 15.82 -6.34 -20.53
N PRO A 38 16.38 -5.37 -21.30
CA PRO A 38 17.83 -5.15 -21.35
C PRO A 38 18.46 -5.02 -19.96
N TRP A 39 17.75 -4.34 -19.06
CA TRP A 39 18.04 -4.37 -17.65
C TRP A 39 17.00 -5.23 -16.93
N PRO A 40 17.36 -6.47 -16.54
CA PRO A 40 16.40 -7.41 -15.99
C PRO A 40 15.99 -6.99 -14.57
N ARG A 41 14.69 -6.98 -14.29
CA ARG A 41 14.12 -6.55 -13.01
C ARG A 41 12.98 -7.47 -12.56
N ASP A 42 11.88 -7.47 -13.32
CA ASP A 42 10.69 -8.29 -13.08
C ASP A 42 11.05 -9.78 -12.99
N SER A 43 11.83 -10.27 -13.97
CA SER A 43 12.30 -11.66 -14.00
C SER A 43 13.17 -12.01 -12.80
N LEU A 44 14.13 -11.15 -12.43
CA LEU A 44 15.03 -11.37 -11.30
C LEU A 44 14.29 -11.35 -9.96
N ARG A 45 13.34 -10.42 -9.77
CA ARG A 45 12.50 -10.39 -8.57
C ARG A 45 11.68 -11.66 -8.47
N LEU A 46 11.06 -12.12 -9.56
CA LEU A 46 10.29 -13.37 -9.56
C LEU A 46 11.15 -14.58 -9.20
N ILE A 47 12.32 -14.69 -9.80
CA ILE A 47 13.30 -15.76 -9.51
C ILE A 47 13.73 -15.68 -8.05
N ASN A 48 14.08 -14.49 -7.55
CA ASN A 48 14.49 -14.30 -6.15
C ASN A 48 13.38 -14.70 -5.17
N THR A 49 12.11 -14.38 -5.47
CA THR A 49 10.96 -14.81 -4.67
C THR A 49 10.81 -16.32 -4.67
N LEU A 50 10.89 -16.98 -5.83
CA LEU A 50 10.82 -18.45 -5.92
C LEU A 50 11.98 -19.14 -5.19
N VAL A 51 13.21 -18.65 -5.37
CA VAL A 51 14.40 -19.13 -4.64
C VAL A 51 14.20 -18.99 -3.14
N THR A 52 13.59 -17.89 -2.68
CA THR A 52 13.28 -17.66 -1.27
C THR A 52 12.22 -18.65 -0.76
N VAL A 53 11.10 -18.82 -1.47
CA VAL A 53 10.06 -19.81 -1.12
C VAL A 53 10.62 -21.23 -1.03
N LEU A 54 11.48 -21.62 -1.97
CA LEU A 54 12.11 -22.95 -1.97
C LEU A 54 13.09 -23.13 -0.80
N ARG A 55 13.90 -22.10 -0.49
CA ARG A 55 14.82 -22.13 0.66
C ARG A 55 14.06 -22.18 2.00
N GLU A 56 12.95 -21.45 2.14
CA GLU A 56 12.10 -21.51 3.33
C GLU A 56 11.48 -22.90 3.57
N ARG A 57 11.31 -23.68 2.50
CA ARG A 57 10.90 -25.09 2.56
C ARG A 57 12.05 -26.07 2.84
N GLY A 58 13.28 -25.58 2.96
CA GLY A 58 14.46 -26.42 3.18
C GLY A 58 14.90 -27.23 1.96
N VAL A 59 14.44 -26.90 0.75
CA VAL A 59 14.87 -27.58 -0.48
C VAL A 59 15.89 -26.74 -1.27
N ALA A 60 16.78 -27.41 -2.01
CA ALA A 60 17.79 -26.74 -2.82
C ALA A 60 17.14 -26.13 -4.09
N PRO A 61 17.09 -24.80 -4.26
CA PRO A 61 16.34 -24.19 -5.37
C PRO A 61 16.83 -24.62 -6.76
N ARG A 62 18.12 -24.95 -6.90
CA ARG A 62 18.72 -25.41 -8.17
C ARG A 62 18.15 -26.74 -8.67
N GLU A 63 17.64 -27.60 -7.79
CA GLU A 63 17.06 -28.90 -8.16
C GLU A 63 15.58 -28.80 -8.58
N HIS A 64 14.95 -27.66 -8.28
CA HIS A 64 13.50 -27.46 -8.37
C HIS A 64 13.11 -26.38 -9.38
N LEU A 65 14.08 -25.69 -9.98
CA LEU A 65 13.87 -24.61 -10.93
C LEU A 65 14.54 -24.92 -12.26
N VAL A 66 13.80 -24.70 -13.34
CA VAL A 66 14.33 -24.63 -14.70
C VAL A 66 13.98 -23.26 -15.29
N ILE A 67 14.97 -22.61 -15.90
CA ILE A 67 14.86 -21.29 -16.50
C ILE A 67 15.36 -21.41 -17.93
N ILE A 68 14.48 -21.14 -18.89
CA ILE A 68 14.77 -21.18 -20.31
C ILE A 68 14.42 -19.81 -20.90
N ARG A 69 15.14 -19.36 -21.92
CA ARG A 69 14.82 -18.11 -22.61
C ARG A 69 14.98 -18.21 -24.12
N ASP A 70 14.30 -17.30 -24.81
CA ASP A 70 14.65 -16.87 -26.17
C ASP A 70 15.25 -15.44 -26.12
N TRP A 71 15.36 -14.77 -27.26
CA TRP A 71 15.86 -13.39 -27.35
C TRP A 71 14.99 -12.31 -26.68
N ARG A 72 13.72 -12.60 -26.36
CA ARG A 72 12.73 -11.64 -25.87
C ARG A 72 11.98 -12.09 -24.61
N ASN A 73 11.86 -13.37 -24.34
CA ASN A 73 11.03 -13.95 -23.31
C ASN A 73 11.81 -14.97 -22.49
N TYR A 74 11.34 -15.21 -21.27
CA TYR A 74 11.82 -16.27 -20.42
C TYR A 74 10.64 -17.13 -19.95
N LEU A 75 10.94 -18.40 -19.68
CA LEU A 75 10.05 -19.38 -19.08
C LEU A 75 10.70 -19.92 -17.82
N LEU A 76 10.01 -19.74 -16.69
CA LEU A 76 10.36 -20.34 -15.39
C LEU A 76 9.46 -21.53 -15.15
N LEU A 77 10.07 -22.68 -14.94
CA LEU A 77 9.38 -23.91 -14.55
C LEU A 77 9.80 -24.27 -13.13
N VAL A 78 8.82 -24.45 -12.26
CA VAL A 78 9.06 -24.77 -10.84
C VAL A 78 8.29 -26.02 -10.46
N ARG A 79 8.94 -26.91 -9.73
CA ARG A 79 8.32 -28.12 -9.20
C ARG A 79 8.49 -28.26 -7.71
N ARG A 80 7.52 -28.92 -7.08
CA ARG A 80 7.59 -29.32 -5.67
C ARG A 80 8.62 -30.44 -5.44
N THR A 81 8.80 -31.33 -6.40
CA THR A 81 9.79 -32.42 -6.39
C THR A 81 10.92 -32.11 -7.37
N PRO A 82 12.15 -32.63 -7.16
CA PRO A 82 13.23 -32.47 -8.13
C PRO A 82 12.81 -32.95 -9.53
N PHE A 83 13.32 -32.28 -10.56
CA PHE A 83 13.05 -32.69 -11.94
C PHE A 83 13.69 -34.05 -12.24
N PRO A 84 12.95 -35.03 -12.83
CA PRO A 84 13.53 -36.29 -13.27
C PRO A 84 14.58 -36.07 -14.36
N SER A 85 15.70 -36.79 -14.28
CA SER A 85 16.82 -36.70 -15.24
C SER A 85 16.38 -36.95 -16.69
N GLU A 86 15.47 -37.88 -16.93
CA GLU A 86 14.89 -38.15 -18.27
C GLU A 86 14.17 -36.91 -18.84
N GLN A 87 13.41 -36.20 -18.01
CA GLN A 87 12.70 -34.98 -18.44
C GLN A 87 13.68 -33.84 -18.68
N LEU A 88 14.73 -33.73 -17.88
CA LEU A 88 15.79 -32.74 -18.09
C LEU A 88 16.54 -33.00 -19.40
N ALA A 89 16.86 -34.26 -19.71
CA ALA A 89 17.52 -34.64 -20.97
C ALA A 89 16.63 -34.34 -22.19
N ALA A 90 15.33 -34.66 -22.10
CA ALA A 90 14.37 -34.33 -23.16
C ALA A 90 14.18 -32.82 -23.33
N LEU A 91 14.18 -32.06 -22.24
CA LEU A 91 14.08 -30.60 -22.29
C LEU A 91 15.35 -29.96 -22.86
N GLN A 92 16.53 -30.51 -22.53
CA GLN A 92 17.80 -30.05 -23.08
C GLN A 92 17.88 -30.31 -24.60
N SER A 93 17.44 -31.49 -25.07
CA SER A 93 17.40 -31.79 -26.50
C SER A 93 16.40 -30.88 -27.24
N TRP A 94 15.25 -30.61 -26.63
CA TRP A 94 14.27 -29.65 -27.14
C TRP A 94 14.86 -28.24 -27.23
N CYS A 95 15.56 -27.77 -26.20
CA CYS A 95 16.23 -26.47 -26.20
C CYS A 95 17.26 -26.36 -27.34
N ARG A 96 18.06 -27.42 -27.56
CA ARG A 96 19.02 -27.46 -28.68
C ARG A 96 18.34 -27.46 -30.05
N GLN A 97 17.25 -28.21 -30.21
CA GLN A 97 16.50 -28.30 -31.47
C GLN A 97 15.88 -26.95 -31.85
N TRP A 98 15.30 -26.25 -30.87
CA TRP A 98 14.55 -25.01 -31.08
C TRP A 98 15.36 -23.75 -30.72
N GLN A 99 16.66 -23.90 -30.46
CA GLN A 99 17.61 -22.83 -30.16
C GLN A 99 17.23 -21.99 -28.92
N PHE A 100 16.60 -22.60 -27.92
CA PHE A 100 16.37 -21.94 -26.63
C PHE A 100 17.59 -22.08 -25.71
N ASP A 101 17.83 -21.05 -24.89
CA ASP A 101 18.95 -21.01 -23.96
C ASP A 101 18.51 -21.51 -22.57
N PRO A 102 19.07 -22.62 -22.05
CA PRO A 102 18.85 -23.03 -20.66
C PRO A 102 19.76 -22.22 -19.73
N ILE A 103 19.19 -21.29 -18.96
CA ILE A 103 19.92 -20.38 -18.06
C ILE A 103 20.10 -20.95 -16.66
N ALA A 104 19.16 -21.78 -16.22
CA ALA A 104 19.34 -22.61 -15.04
C ALA A 104 18.60 -23.91 -15.27
N MET A 105 19.29 -25.04 -15.13
CA MET A 105 18.70 -26.37 -15.25
C MET A 105 19.48 -27.32 -14.34
N PRO A 106 18.81 -28.16 -13.51
CA PRO A 106 19.51 -29.09 -12.64
C PRO A 106 20.49 -29.98 -13.42
N GLY A 107 21.71 -30.16 -12.90
CA GLY A 107 22.74 -30.99 -13.52
C GLY A 107 23.37 -30.44 -14.81
N VAL A 108 23.04 -29.20 -15.21
CA VAL A 108 23.64 -28.54 -16.38
C VAL A 108 24.39 -27.29 -15.92
N ASP A 109 25.70 -27.28 -16.11
CA ASP A 109 26.51 -26.07 -16.00
C ASP A 109 26.34 -25.26 -17.29
N VAL A 110 25.90 -24.02 -17.14
CA VAL A 110 25.65 -23.11 -18.27
C VAL A 110 26.96 -22.43 -18.63
N ASP A 111 27.55 -22.84 -19.75
CA ASP A 111 28.64 -22.11 -20.40
C ASP A 111 28.03 -21.01 -21.29
N PRO A 112 28.25 -19.71 -21.00
CA PRO A 112 27.70 -18.61 -21.79
C PRO A 112 28.10 -18.66 -23.27
N GLN A 113 29.25 -19.26 -23.59
CA GLN A 113 29.74 -19.41 -24.97
C GLN A 113 28.90 -20.41 -25.78
N THR A 114 28.12 -21.25 -25.12
CA THR A 114 27.28 -22.28 -25.77
C THR A 114 25.84 -21.83 -25.98
N LEU A 115 25.49 -20.61 -25.57
CA LEU A 115 24.15 -20.04 -25.71
C LEU A 115 23.91 -19.60 -27.16
N PHE A 116 22.68 -19.77 -27.64
CA PHE A 116 22.28 -19.36 -28.99
C PHE A 116 22.01 -17.86 -29.07
N HIS A 117 21.49 -17.26 -27.99
CA HIS A 117 21.12 -15.85 -27.95
C HIS A 117 22.16 -15.03 -27.17
N HIS A 118 23.19 -14.56 -27.88
CA HIS A 118 24.16 -13.63 -27.31
C HIS A 118 23.56 -12.23 -27.19
N SER A 119 23.59 -11.69 -25.98
CA SER A 119 23.36 -10.28 -25.71
C SER A 119 24.70 -9.66 -25.34
N PRO A 120 25.04 -8.44 -25.82
CA PRO A 120 26.34 -7.81 -25.56
C PRO A 120 26.72 -7.72 -24.08
N ASP A 121 25.71 -7.74 -23.20
CA ASP A 121 25.87 -7.50 -21.77
C ASP A 121 25.76 -8.76 -20.89
N GLU A 122 25.31 -9.93 -21.39
CA GLU A 122 25.07 -11.19 -20.62
C GLU A 122 24.40 -11.08 -19.21
N ARG A 123 23.96 -9.88 -18.80
CA ARG A 123 23.56 -9.50 -17.44
C ARG A 123 22.50 -10.39 -16.84
N PHE A 124 21.56 -10.85 -17.66
CA PHE A 124 20.50 -11.73 -17.19
C PHE A 124 21.06 -13.07 -16.70
N VAL A 125 22.00 -13.66 -17.44
CA VAL A 125 22.62 -14.95 -17.10
C VAL A 125 23.42 -14.81 -15.81
N GLU A 126 24.30 -13.82 -15.75
CA GLU A 126 25.12 -13.52 -14.56
C GLU A 126 24.24 -13.26 -13.32
N SER A 127 23.19 -12.43 -13.48
CA SER A 127 22.27 -12.10 -12.39
C SER A 127 21.54 -13.34 -11.88
N VAL A 128 21.08 -14.22 -12.77
CA VAL A 128 20.44 -15.48 -12.38
C VAL A 128 21.41 -16.37 -11.61
N GLN A 129 22.66 -16.53 -12.07
CA GLN A 129 23.68 -17.30 -11.35
C GLN A 129 23.93 -16.74 -9.94
N MET A 130 24.01 -15.40 -9.81
CA MET A 130 24.18 -14.73 -8.51
C MET A 130 23.01 -15.00 -7.55
N LEU A 131 21.76 -15.09 -8.05
CA LEU A 131 20.59 -15.41 -7.23
C LEU A 131 20.65 -16.82 -6.62
N PHE A 132 21.30 -17.77 -7.28
CA PHE A 132 21.51 -19.12 -6.74
C PHE A 132 22.77 -19.25 -5.86
N SER A 133 23.66 -18.24 -5.86
CA SER A 133 24.93 -18.27 -5.14
C SER A 133 24.78 -17.99 -3.63
N ARG A 134 25.91 -18.07 -2.91
CA ARG A 134 26.01 -17.61 -1.51
C ARG A 134 25.95 -16.07 -1.40
N SER A 135 26.37 -15.35 -2.44
CA SER A 135 26.39 -13.89 -2.51
C SER A 135 25.04 -13.26 -2.86
N ARG A 136 23.96 -14.06 -2.93
CA ARG A 136 22.60 -13.60 -3.27
C ARG A 136 22.17 -12.37 -2.49
N ALA A 137 22.38 -12.35 -1.18
CA ALA A 137 21.89 -11.27 -0.33
C ALA A 137 22.56 -9.92 -0.67
N ALA A 138 23.88 -9.93 -0.86
CA ALA A 138 24.64 -8.76 -1.31
C ALA A 138 24.19 -8.33 -2.71
N PHE A 139 24.06 -9.27 -3.65
CA PHE A 139 23.57 -8.98 -5.00
C PHE A 139 22.19 -8.29 -4.99
N VAL A 140 21.22 -8.81 -4.23
CA VAL A 140 19.88 -8.22 -4.11
C VAL A 140 19.92 -6.83 -3.46
N ALA A 141 20.82 -6.61 -2.51
CA ALA A 141 20.97 -5.31 -1.84
C ALA A 141 21.61 -4.26 -2.75
N ASP A 142 22.62 -4.62 -3.54
CA ASP A 142 23.41 -3.67 -4.34
C ASP A 142 22.89 -3.48 -5.78
N TYR A 143 21.90 -4.28 -6.20
CA TYR A 143 21.35 -4.18 -7.55
C TYR A 143 20.67 -2.82 -7.82
N LEU A 144 20.71 -2.39 -9.09
CA LEU A 144 20.17 -1.10 -9.54
C LEU A 144 18.68 -0.92 -9.23
N PHE A 145 17.93 -2.02 -9.26
CA PHE A 145 16.50 -2.09 -8.99
C PHE A 145 16.21 -2.86 -7.71
N ASP A 146 15.07 -2.60 -7.09
CA ASP A 146 14.65 -3.42 -5.95
C ASP A 146 14.27 -4.83 -6.38
N LEU A 147 14.99 -5.83 -5.88
CA LEU A 147 14.71 -7.26 -6.12
C LEU A 147 14.14 -7.96 -4.87
N SER A 148 13.79 -7.19 -3.82
CA SER A 148 13.20 -7.72 -2.60
C SER A 148 11.92 -8.53 -2.89
N THR A 149 11.68 -9.55 -2.07
CA THR A 149 10.48 -10.38 -2.21
C THR A 149 9.25 -9.61 -1.73
N THR A 150 8.17 -9.65 -2.52
CA THR A 150 6.90 -9.05 -2.13
C THR A 150 6.02 -10.02 -1.34
N ASP A 151 5.23 -9.51 -0.41
CA ASP A 151 4.28 -10.28 0.40
C ASP A 151 2.84 -9.76 0.26
N ASP A 152 1.88 -10.43 0.89
CA ASP A 152 0.46 -10.04 0.82
C ASP A 152 0.14 -8.70 1.51
N ASP A 153 1.01 -8.21 2.40
CA ASP A 153 0.87 -6.89 3.02
C ASP A 153 1.46 -5.77 2.13
N ARG A 154 2.45 -6.11 1.30
CA ARG A 154 3.11 -5.23 0.31
C ARG A 154 3.11 -5.85 -1.10
N PRO A 155 1.95 -5.99 -1.75
CA PRO A 155 1.81 -6.72 -3.00
C PRO A 155 2.18 -5.87 -4.24
N PHE A 156 3.26 -5.09 -4.18
CA PHE A 156 3.69 -4.17 -5.24
C PHE A 156 4.81 -4.75 -6.09
N PHE A 157 4.51 -5.85 -6.79
CA PHE A 157 5.53 -6.61 -7.53
C PHE A 157 6.28 -5.77 -8.57
N TYR A 158 5.64 -4.77 -9.19
CA TYR A 158 6.26 -3.95 -10.23
C TYR A 158 6.90 -2.64 -9.71
N HIS A 159 6.98 -2.45 -8.39
CA HIS A 159 7.66 -1.30 -7.81
C HIS A 159 9.16 -1.60 -7.66
N PHE A 160 9.98 -1.15 -8.62
CA PHE A 160 11.43 -1.43 -8.66
C PHE A 160 12.31 -0.26 -8.24
N PHE A 161 11.73 0.91 -7.97
CA PHE A 161 12.48 2.13 -7.72
C PHE A 161 13.23 2.07 -6.38
N ARG A 162 14.42 2.66 -6.36
CA ARG A 162 15.21 2.86 -5.14
C ARG A 162 15.63 4.31 -5.05
N TRP A 163 15.24 4.97 -3.97
CA TRP A 163 15.64 6.34 -3.69
C TRP A 163 17.15 6.49 -3.51
N GLU A 164 17.86 5.47 -3.06
CA GLU A 164 19.32 5.53 -2.87
C GLU A 164 20.08 5.46 -4.21
N HIS A 165 19.54 4.72 -5.17
CA HIS A 165 20.22 4.40 -6.44
C HIS A 165 19.73 5.27 -7.62
N TRP A 166 18.91 6.30 -7.39
CA TRP A 166 18.27 7.04 -8.49
C TRP A 166 19.26 7.75 -9.42
N ARG A 167 20.39 8.24 -8.89
CA ARG A 167 21.45 8.89 -9.69
C ARG A 167 22.14 7.86 -10.58
N THR A 168 22.58 6.75 -9.98
CA THR A 168 23.18 5.61 -10.67
C THR A 168 22.23 5.04 -11.73
N ALA A 169 20.94 4.91 -11.41
CA ALA A 169 19.91 4.46 -12.36
C ALA A 169 19.76 5.42 -13.53
N ARG A 170 19.72 6.73 -13.29
CA ARG A 170 19.65 7.74 -14.35
C ARG A 170 20.89 7.71 -15.25
N GLU A 171 22.07 7.54 -14.69
CA GLU A 171 23.34 7.47 -15.43
C GLU A 171 23.45 6.16 -16.24
N ALA A 172 23.13 5.02 -15.63
CA ALA A 172 23.24 3.70 -16.25
C ALA A 172 22.17 3.43 -17.32
N LEU A 173 20.94 3.94 -17.13
CA LEU A 173 19.83 3.73 -18.06
C LEU A 173 19.71 4.83 -19.13
N GLY A 174 20.36 5.98 -18.93
CA GLY A 174 20.25 7.15 -19.81
C GLY A 174 18.84 7.76 -19.84
N GLN A 175 18.46 8.35 -20.98
CA GLN A 175 17.16 9.03 -21.16
C GLN A 175 15.91 8.20 -20.80
N PRO A 176 15.80 6.89 -21.14
CA PRO A 176 14.60 6.11 -20.85
C PRO A 176 14.45 5.65 -19.38
N TRP A 177 15.30 6.10 -18.45
CA TRP A 177 15.31 5.63 -17.05
C TRP A 177 13.93 5.71 -16.37
N LEU A 178 13.11 6.73 -16.67
CA LEU A 178 11.75 6.90 -16.14
C LEU A 178 10.81 5.74 -16.51
N LEU A 179 10.97 5.16 -17.69
CA LEU A 179 10.16 4.01 -18.14
C LEU A 179 10.54 2.74 -17.38
N TYR A 180 11.82 2.58 -17.04
CA TYR A 180 12.37 1.46 -16.28
C TYR A 180 12.16 1.57 -14.77
N VAL A 181 11.98 2.77 -14.25
CA VAL A 181 11.70 2.99 -12.82
C VAL A 181 10.20 2.91 -12.52
N GLY A 182 9.35 3.15 -13.52
CA GLY A 182 7.90 3.18 -13.35
C GLY A 182 7.41 4.60 -13.10
N TRP A 183 7.33 5.40 -14.17
CA TRP A 183 6.93 6.81 -14.12
C TRP A 183 5.64 7.09 -13.34
N GLY A 184 4.70 6.14 -13.24
CA GLY A 184 3.47 6.31 -12.49
C GLY A 184 3.71 6.59 -11.01
N TYR A 185 4.72 5.96 -10.40
CA TYR A 185 5.12 6.24 -9.02
C TYR A 185 5.64 7.68 -8.88
N LEU A 186 6.55 8.10 -9.77
CA LEU A 186 7.12 9.44 -9.75
C LEU A 186 6.08 10.52 -10.02
N LEU A 187 5.14 10.27 -10.94
CA LEU A 187 4.02 11.19 -11.15
C LEU A 187 3.19 11.35 -9.88
N ASN A 188 2.90 10.27 -9.17
CA ASN A 188 2.14 10.34 -7.93
C ASN A 188 2.90 11.14 -6.85
N VAL A 189 4.22 10.97 -6.74
CA VAL A 189 5.09 11.78 -5.87
C VAL A 189 5.06 13.26 -6.28
N THR A 190 5.20 13.57 -7.56
CA THR A 190 5.15 14.97 -8.05
C THR A 190 3.78 15.61 -7.86
N ALA A 191 2.69 14.85 -8.07
CA ALA A 191 1.33 15.30 -7.85
C ALA A 191 1.08 15.60 -6.36
N LEU A 192 1.55 14.74 -5.47
CA LEU A 192 1.50 14.99 -4.03
C LEU A 192 2.28 16.25 -3.65
N GLY A 193 3.49 16.44 -4.21
CA GLY A 193 4.30 17.65 -3.98
C GLY A 193 3.62 18.93 -4.48
N ALA A 194 3.07 18.91 -5.70
CA ALA A 194 2.36 20.04 -6.28
C ALA A 194 1.09 20.37 -5.48
N LEU A 195 0.33 19.35 -5.05
CA LEU A 195 -0.87 19.53 -4.24
C LEU A 195 -0.52 20.07 -2.85
N ALA A 196 0.53 19.55 -2.20
CA ALA A 196 1.02 20.05 -0.92
C ALA A 196 1.45 21.53 -1.02
N LEU A 197 2.13 21.91 -2.10
CA LEU A 197 2.49 23.31 -2.35
C LEU A 197 1.24 24.18 -2.53
N ALA A 198 0.30 23.75 -3.38
CA ALA A 198 -0.97 24.46 -3.60
C ALA A 198 -1.73 24.63 -2.28
N ALA A 199 -1.69 23.64 -1.40
CA ALA A 199 -2.24 23.71 -0.06
C ALA A 199 -1.61 24.77 0.81
N CYS A 200 -0.27 24.76 0.89
CA CYS A 200 0.46 25.71 1.70
C CYS A 200 0.07 27.12 1.25
N VAL A 201 0.00 27.35 -0.07
CA VAL A 201 -0.46 28.63 -0.61
C VAL A 201 -1.91 28.93 -0.21
N LEU A 202 -2.87 28.01 -0.44
CA LEU A 202 -4.29 28.26 -0.19
C LEU A 202 -4.67 28.33 1.30
N LEU A 203 -4.00 27.57 2.17
CA LEU A 203 -4.22 27.59 3.61
C LEU A 203 -3.55 28.80 4.27
N LEU A 204 -2.42 29.28 3.73
CA LEU A 204 -1.73 30.47 4.23
C LEU A 204 -2.24 31.78 3.60
N ALA A 205 -2.86 31.75 2.42
CA ALA A 205 -3.38 32.95 1.77
C ALA A 205 -4.38 33.76 2.65
N PRO A 206 -5.31 33.12 3.39
CA PRO A 206 -6.19 33.83 4.34
C PRO A 206 -5.44 34.55 5.46
N LEU A 207 -4.20 34.16 5.80
CA LEU A 207 -3.38 34.83 6.81
C LEU A 207 -2.74 36.12 6.27
N ALA A 208 -2.45 36.18 4.97
CA ALA A 208 -1.86 37.35 4.31
C ALA A 208 -2.89 38.48 4.10
N ALA A 209 -4.17 38.16 4.01
CA ALA A 209 -5.24 39.14 3.84
C ALA A 209 -5.87 39.53 5.20
N PRO A 210 -5.73 40.78 5.68
CA PRO A 210 -6.22 41.21 7.00
C PRO A 210 -7.73 40.98 7.22
N ALA A 211 -8.53 41.12 6.15
CA ALA A 211 -9.96 40.89 6.17
C ALA A 211 -10.36 39.41 6.36
N LEU A 212 -9.52 38.47 5.91
CA LEU A 212 -9.72 37.04 6.13
C LEU A 212 -9.06 36.56 7.43
N ARG A 213 -7.97 37.20 7.85
CA ARG A 213 -7.25 36.88 9.09
C ARG A 213 -8.12 37.03 10.34
N SER A 214 -9.05 38.00 10.35
CA SER A 214 -10.02 38.17 11.44
C SER A 214 -11.00 37.00 11.58
N ARG A 215 -11.16 36.20 10.52
CA ARG A 215 -12.05 35.02 10.46
C ARG A 215 -11.35 33.72 10.84
N LEU A 216 -10.03 33.74 11.08
CA LEU A 216 -9.24 32.58 11.47
C LEU A 216 -9.21 32.40 12.99
N PRO A 217 -9.10 31.15 13.48
CA PRO A 217 -8.90 30.90 14.90
C PRO A 217 -7.59 31.52 15.38
N ARG A 218 -7.67 32.53 16.25
CA ARG A 218 -6.47 33.21 16.80
C ARG A 218 -5.58 32.22 17.57
N GLY A 219 -4.35 32.02 17.11
CA GLY A 219 -3.27 31.36 17.87
C GLY A 219 -3.47 29.88 18.18
N ARG A 220 -4.35 29.16 17.48
CA ARG A 220 -4.65 27.76 17.79
C ARG A 220 -4.26 26.86 16.61
N LEU A 221 -3.13 26.16 16.76
CA LEU A 221 -2.74 25.04 15.89
C LEU A 221 -3.63 23.80 16.11
N ALA A 222 -4.26 23.69 17.28
CA ALA A 222 -5.07 22.52 17.66
C ALA A 222 -6.21 22.19 16.68
N PRO A 223 -7.03 23.15 16.16
CA PRO A 223 -7.99 22.87 15.10
C PRO A 223 -7.32 22.32 13.83
N VAL A 224 -6.22 22.92 13.36
CA VAL A 224 -5.53 22.46 12.14
C VAL A 224 -5.08 21.01 12.29
N VAL A 225 -4.39 20.73 13.40
CA VAL A 225 -3.88 19.39 13.70
C VAL A 225 -5.03 18.39 13.84
N TYR A 226 -6.11 18.76 14.54
CA TYR A 226 -7.27 17.89 14.71
C TYR A 226 -7.96 17.55 13.38
N PHE A 227 -8.37 18.56 12.62
CA PHE A 227 -9.13 18.38 11.37
C PHE A 227 -8.27 17.76 10.26
N GLY A 228 -6.97 18.08 10.22
CA GLY A 228 -6.01 17.44 9.33
C GLY A 228 -5.75 15.98 9.68
N ALA A 229 -5.58 15.67 10.97
CA ALA A 229 -5.34 14.29 11.42
C ALA A 229 -6.54 13.38 11.16
N ILE A 230 -7.77 13.82 11.42
CA ILE A 230 -8.96 13.01 11.08
C ILE A 230 -9.14 12.82 9.57
N GLY A 231 -8.76 13.82 8.75
CA GLY A 231 -8.85 13.74 7.28
C GLY A 231 -7.86 12.73 6.71
N LEU A 232 -6.58 12.86 7.08
CA LEU A 232 -5.55 11.88 6.71
C LEU A 232 -5.88 10.49 7.27
N GLY A 233 -6.26 10.40 8.54
CA GLY A 233 -6.54 9.14 9.22
C GLY A 233 -7.69 8.38 8.58
N PHE A 234 -8.76 9.10 8.18
CA PHE A 234 -9.89 8.53 7.46
C PHE A 234 -9.44 7.90 6.15
N MET A 235 -8.71 8.66 5.32
CA MET A 235 -8.28 8.19 4.00
C MET A 235 -7.28 7.03 4.08
N PHE A 236 -6.35 7.07 5.03
CA PHE A 236 -5.38 5.99 5.22
C PHE A 236 -6.07 4.69 5.63
N LEU A 237 -7.00 4.77 6.59
CA LEU A 237 -7.73 3.60 7.04
C LEU A 237 -8.70 3.08 5.96
N GLU A 238 -9.42 3.97 5.28
CA GLU A 238 -10.30 3.62 4.17
C GLU A 238 -9.53 2.87 3.08
N ILE A 239 -8.39 3.42 2.64
CA ILE A 239 -7.59 2.80 1.58
C ILE A 239 -6.99 1.47 2.05
N ALA A 240 -6.48 1.38 3.28
CA ALA A 240 -5.98 0.11 3.81
C ALA A 240 -7.06 -0.99 3.85
N LEU A 241 -8.27 -0.65 4.33
CA LEU A 241 -9.39 -1.60 4.39
C LEU A 241 -9.92 -1.95 3.00
N LEU A 242 -9.95 -0.99 2.07
CA LEU A 242 -10.34 -1.23 0.69
C LEU A 242 -9.46 -2.30 0.05
N GLN A 243 -8.14 -2.20 0.20
CA GLN A 243 -7.24 -3.14 -0.48
C GLN A 243 -7.37 -4.56 0.07
N LYS A 244 -7.61 -4.70 1.38
CA LYS A 244 -7.97 -5.98 1.99
C LYS A 244 -9.35 -6.48 1.52
N ALA A 245 -10.33 -5.60 1.35
CA ALA A 245 -11.67 -5.96 0.86
C ALA A 245 -11.66 -6.50 -0.58
N VAL A 246 -10.71 -6.08 -1.44
CA VAL A 246 -10.57 -6.61 -2.81
C VAL A 246 -10.37 -8.12 -2.80
N LEU A 247 -9.61 -8.67 -1.84
CA LEU A 247 -9.41 -10.12 -1.69
C LEU A 247 -10.72 -10.86 -1.47
N LEU A 248 -11.63 -10.24 -0.71
CA LEU A 248 -12.89 -10.85 -0.32
C LEU A 248 -13.96 -10.71 -1.40
N VAL A 249 -14.03 -9.56 -2.09
CA VAL A 249 -15.05 -9.27 -3.11
C VAL A 249 -14.66 -9.80 -4.50
N HIS A 250 -13.37 -10.08 -4.74
CA HIS A 250 -12.83 -10.58 -6.03
C HIS A 250 -12.96 -9.60 -7.21
N SER A 251 -13.36 -8.34 -6.95
CA SER A 251 -13.48 -7.28 -7.95
C SER A 251 -13.10 -5.94 -7.33
N SER A 252 -12.14 -5.23 -7.94
CA SER A 252 -11.64 -3.96 -7.42
C SER A 252 -12.71 -2.86 -7.45
N THR A 253 -13.53 -2.83 -8.49
CA THR A 253 -14.61 -1.83 -8.66
C THR A 253 -15.72 -2.06 -7.64
N GLU A 254 -16.12 -3.31 -7.42
CA GLU A 254 -17.17 -3.64 -6.44
C GLU A 254 -16.69 -3.45 -5.01
N ALA A 255 -15.44 -3.81 -4.70
CA ALA A 255 -14.84 -3.56 -3.40
C ALA A 255 -14.79 -2.07 -3.08
N PHE A 256 -14.35 -1.23 -4.04
CA PHE A 256 -14.35 0.22 -3.89
C PHE A 256 -15.76 0.74 -3.57
N ALA A 257 -16.77 0.37 -4.37
CA ALA A 257 -18.14 0.82 -4.15
C ALA A 257 -18.70 0.37 -2.78
N LEU A 258 -18.51 -0.90 -2.42
CA LEU A 258 -19.01 -1.47 -1.17
C LEU A 258 -18.36 -0.80 0.05
N VAL A 259 -17.03 -0.65 0.04
CA VAL A 259 -16.27 -0.04 1.13
C VAL A 259 -16.66 1.43 1.29
N LEU A 260 -16.66 2.18 0.18
CA LEU A 260 -17.02 3.60 0.19
C LEU A 260 -18.43 3.82 0.74
N ILE A 261 -19.43 3.10 0.22
CA ILE A 261 -20.83 3.21 0.69
C ILE A 261 -20.91 2.86 2.18
N THR A 262 -20.26 1.78 2.61
CA THR A 262 -20.34 1.32 4.01
C THR A 262 -19.68 2.31 4.96
N LEU A 263 -18.49 2.81 4.62
CA LEU A 263 -17.76 3.76 5.45
C LEU A 263 -18.50 5.11 5.50
N LEU A 264 -19.03 5.60 4.38
CA LEU A 264 -19.79 6.85 4.35
C LEU A 264 -21.12 6.75 5.11
N LEU A 265 -21.88 5.65 4.94
CA LEU A 265 -23.11 5.43 5.69
C LEU A 265 -22.84 5.26 7.19
N GLY A 266 -21.82 4.49 7.55
CA GLY A 266 -21.40 4.31 8.95
C GLY A 266 -20.94 5.62 9.58
N ALA A 267 -20.11 6.40 8.88
CA ALA A 267 -19.66 7.71 9.34
C ALA A 267 -20.80 8.73 9.44
N GLY A 268 -21.75 8.70 8.50
CA GLY A 268 -22.96 9.52 8.53
C GLY A 268 -23.85 9.18 9.73
N LEU A 269 -24.07 7.88 10.00
CA LEU A 269 -24.84 7.43 11.16
C LEU A 269 -24.13 7.75 12.49
N GLY A 270 -22.80 7.62 12.52
CA GLY A 270 -21.98 8.07 13.64
C GLY A 270 -22.12 9.56 13.91
N SER A 271 -22.09 10.37 12.84
CA SER A 271 -22.27 11.82 12.92
C SER A 271 -23.66 12.21 13.42
N TYR A 272 -24.71 11.54 12.92
CA TYR A 272 -26.08 11.75 13.35
C TYR A 272 -26.27 11.43 14.83
N ARG A 273 -25.71 10.30 15.31
CA ARG A 273 -25.75 9.90 16.72
C ARG A 273 -24.97 10.83 17.65
N ALA A 274 -23.87 11.41 17.16
CA ALA A 274 -23.10 12.40 17.91
C ALA A 274 -23.96 13.63 18.26
N GLY A 275 -24.82 14.05 17.31
CA GLY A 275 -25.62 15.26 17.42
C GLY A 275 -24.77 16.52 17.61
N SER A 276 -25.38 17.58 18.14
CA SER A 276 -24.70 18.85 18.43
C SER A 276 -24.06 18.92 19.82
N ARG A 277 -24.17 17.86 20.62
CA ARG A 277 -23.71 17.84 22.02
C ARG A 277 -22.24 17.44 22.08
N LEU A 278 -21.42 18.25 22.75
CA LEU A 278 -20.04 17.89 23.05
C LEU A 278 -19.99 16.71 24.03
N LEU A 279 -19.38 15.62 23.58
CA LEU A 279 -19.18 14.43 24.38
C LEU A 279 -18.27 14.72 25.57
N ALA A 280 -18.57 14.06 26.69
CA ALA A 280 -17.69 14.04 27.85
C ALA A 280 -16.33 13.41 27.48
N GLY A 281 -15.28 13.76 28.23
CA GLY A 281 -13.89 13.37 27.87
C GLY A 281 -13.72 11.86 27.76
N ARG A 282 -14.32 11.10 28.68
CA ARG A 282 -14.29 9.63 28.67
C ARG A 282 -14.98 9.05 27.43
N ALA A 283 -16.18 9.53 27.07
CA ALA A 283 -16.94 9.02 25.93
C ALA A 283 -16.20 9.24 24.60
N PHE A 284 -15.59 10.42 24.41
CA PHE A 284 -14.79 10.70 23.22
C PHE A 284 -13.51 9.84 23.15
N TRP A 285 -12.84 9.65 24.28
CA TRP A 285 -11.68 8.76 24.34
C TRP A 285 -12.07 7.30 24.08
N CYS A 286 -13.22 6.83 24.55
CA CYS A 286 -13.73 5.51 24.18
C CYS A 286 -13.91 5.40 22.66
N ALA A 287 -14.54 6.38 22.01
CA ALA A 287 -14.66 6.38 20.56
C ALA A 287 -13.29 6.38 19.85
N THR A 288 -12.33 7.17 20.34
CA THR A 288 -10.95 7.22 19.81
C THR A 288 -10.26 5.86 19.93
N VAL A 289 -10.34 5.22 21.10
CA VAL A 289 -9.79 3.88 21.34
C VAL A 289 -10.49 2.84 20.47
N CYS A 290 -11.81 2.95 20.25
CA CYS A 290 -12.52 2.07 19.33
C CYS A 290 -12.00 2.23 17.89
N VAL A 291 -11.75 3.45 17.40
CA VAL A 291 -11.16 3.66 16.07
C VAL A 291 -9.76 3.05 16.00
N ILE A 292 -8.91 3.29 17.00
CA ILE A 292 -7.55 2.73 17.04
C ILE A 292 -7.60 1.20 17.06
N GLY A 293 -8.42 0.62 17.94
CA GLY A 293 -8.62 -0.82 18.01
C GLY A 293 -9.12 -1.39 16.70
N ALA A 294 -10.11 -0.75 16.07
CA ALA A 294 -10.63 -1.16 14.77
C ALA A 294 -9.57 -1.03 13.65
N ALA A 295 -8.78 0.03 13.62
CA ALA A 295 -7.71 0.23 12.64
C ALA A 295 -6.66 -0.89 12.70
N LEU A 296 -6.31 -1.32 13.91
CA LEU A 296 -5.30 -2.38 14.12
C LEU A 296 -5.87 -3.80 13.94
N THR A 297 -7.18 -4.00 14.16
CA THR A 297 -7.79 -5.34 14.15
C THR A 297 -8.54 -5.67 12.87
N CYS A 298 -9.22 -4.70 12.23
CA CYS A 298 -10.03 -4.95 11.04
C CYS A 298 -9.24 -5.56 9.88
N PRO A 299 -8.01 -5.12 9.53
CA PRO A 299 -7.21 -5.76 8.49
C PRO A 299 -6.99 -7.26 8.76
N LEU A 300 -6.65 -7.61 10.01
CA LEU A 300 -6.45 -8.99 10.44
C LEU A 300 -7.76 -9.81 10.41
N LEU A 301 -8.86 -9.19 10.82
CA LEU A 301 -10.18 -9.82 10.79
C LEU A 301 -10.66 -10.06 9.36
N ILE A 302 -10.32 -9.20 8.40
CA ILE A 302 -10.61 -9.43 6.98
C ILE A 302 -9.83 -10.64 6.47
N ASP A 303 -8.54 -10.78 6.82
CA ASP A 303 -7.73 -11.94 6.44
C ASP A 303 -8.32 -13.25 7.01
N HIS A 304 -8.76 -13.23 8.27
CA HIS A 304 -9.45 -14.38 8.90
C HIS A 304 -10.81 -14.67 8.25
N LEU A 305 -11.59 -13.63 7.95
CA LEU A 305 -12.86 -13.76 7.25
C LEU A 305 -12.66 -14.38 5.87
N TYR A 306 -11.62 -13.99 5.13
CA TYR A 306 -11.27 -14.58 3.85
C TYR A 306 -11.00 -16.08 3.98
N ALA A 307 -10.18 -16.49 4.95
CA ALA A 307 -9.86 -17.91 5.18
C ALA A 307 -11.10 -18.75 5.57
N LEU A 308 -12.01 -18.20 6.38
CA LEU A 308 -13.22 -18.90 6.83
C LEU A 308 -14.33 -18.93 5.76
N SER A 309 -14.39 -17.92 4.90
CA SER A 309 -15.49 -17.72 3.96
C SER A 309 -15.31 -18.40 2.60
N HIS A 310 -14.32 -19.29 2.45
CA HIS A 310 -14.07 -20.02 1.19
C HIS A 310 -15.30 -20.79 0.66
N HIS A 311 -16.16 -21.28 1.56
CA HIS A 311 -17.37 -22.04 1.22
C HIS A 311 -18.66 -21.22 1.33
N TRP A 312 -18.57 -19.94 1.70
CA TRP A 312 -19.75 -19.11 1.94
C TRP A 312 -20.33 -18.61 0.61
N PRO A 313 -21.66 -18.39 0.54
CA PRO A 313 -22.25 -17.62 -0.55
C PRO A 313 -21.65 -16.22 -0.60
N ASP A 314 -21.48 -15.68 -1.80
CA ASP A 314 -20.87 -14.36 -2.01
C ASP A 314 -21.62 -13.23 -1.27
N THR A 315 -22.95 -13.32 -1.20
CA THR A 315 -23.79 -12.39 -0.45
C THR A 315 -23.49 -12.38 1.05
N ALA A 316 -23.32 -13.56 1.67
CA ALA A 316 -23.00 -13.68 3.09
C ALA A 316 -21.62 -13.09 3.39
N ARG A 317 -20.66 -13.32 2.49
CA ARG A 317 -19.30 -12.78 2.60
C ARG A 317 -19.28 -11.24 2.50
N ARG A 318 -20.02 -10.66 1.54
CA ARG A 318 -20.20 -9.20 1.42
C ARG A 318 -20.91 -8.62 2.64
N ALA A 319 -21.95 -9.27 3.13
CA ALA A 319 -22.68 -8.82 4.33
C ALA A 319 -21.77 -8.83 5.58
N ALA A 320 -20.97 -9.87 5.77
CA ALA A 320 -20.01 -9.94 6.86
C ALA A 320 -18.94 -8.83 6.78
N LEU A 321 -18.45 -8.53 5.56
CA LEU A 321 -17.55 -7.41 5.33
C LEU A 321 -18.20 -6.07 5.68
N VAL A 322 -19.44 -5.83 5.26
CA VAL A 322 -20.18 -4.61 5.62
C VAL A 322 -20.28 -4.46 7.14
N LEU A 323 -20.68 -5.52 7.84
CA LEU A 323 -20.78 -5.50 9.30
C LEU A 323 -19.42 -5.20 9.97
N LEU A 324 -18.34 -5.78 9.46
CA LEU A 324 -16.99 -5.54 9.94
C LEU A 324 -16.54 -4.09 9.71
N LEU A 325 -16.80 -3.53 8.52
CA LEU A 325 -16.43 -2.14 8.17
C LEU A 325 -17.26 -1.09 8.92
N LEU A 326 -18.47 -1.43 9.40
CA LEU A 326 -19.24 -0.53 10.26
C LEU A 326 -18.58 -0.32 11.64
N LEU A 327 -17.74 -1.25 12.11
CA LEU A 327 -17.03 -1.14 13.39
C LEU A 327 -16.11 0.09 13.45
N PRO A 328 -15.22 0.36 12.47
CA PRO A 328 -14.46 1.61 12.41
C PRO A 328 -15.31 2.80 11.93
N ALA A 329 -16.22 2.60 10.98
CA ALA A 329 -16.94 3.71 10.34
C ALA A 329 -17.78 4.55 11.33
N LEU A 330 -18.52 3.89 12.22
CA LEU A 330 -19.35 4.56 13.22
C LEU A 330 -18.55 5.48 14.15
N PRO A 331 -17.50 5.01 14.88
CA PRO A 331 -16.69 5.86 15.74
C PRO A 331 -15.87 6.91 14.98
N MET A 332 -15.46 6.65 13.74
CA MET A 332 -14.83 7.67 12.89
C MET A 332 -15.80 8.82 12.59
N GLY A 333 -17.07 8.51 12.28
CA GLY A 333 -18.12 9.49 12.04
C GLY A 333 -18.42 10.40 13.23
N LEU A 334 -18.18 9.95 14.45
CA LEU A 334 -18.38 10.77 15.66
C LEU A 334 -17.37 11.92 15.76
N MET A 335 -16.20 11.83 15.13
CA MET A 335 -15.09 12.76 15.36
C MET A 335 -15.36 14.15 14.76
N LEU A 336 -15.73 14.23 13.48
CA LEU A 336 -15.89 15.51 12.79
C LEU A 336 -16.92 16.45 13.45
N PRO A 337 -18.14 16.00 13.82
CA PRO A 337 -19.12 16.87 14.51
C PRO A 337 -18.64 17.35 15.88
N GLN A 338 -17.85 16.54 16.60
CA GLN A 338 -17.29 16.93 17.90
C GLN A 338 -16.25 18.05 17.74
N GLY A 339 -15.40 17.97 16.71
CA GLY A 339 -14.50 19.05 16.34
C GLY A 339 -15.26 20.34 16.04
N ILE A 340 -16.30 20.27 15.21
CA ILE A 340 -17.13 21.44 14.82
C ILE A 340 -17.83 22.04 16.05
N ALA A 341 -18.43 21.22 16.91
CA ALA A 341 -19.09 21.68 18.12
C ALA A 341 -18.12 22.39 19.08
N ALA A 342 -16.85 21.97 19.12
CA ALA A 342 -15.83 22.60 19.97
C ALA A 342 -15.34 23.97 19.46
N ILE A 343 -15.51 24.26 18.17
CA ILE A 343 -15.07 25.52 17.54
C ILE A 343 -16.21 26.43 17.10
N ARG A 344 -17.47 26.02 17.29
CA ARG A 344 -18.66 26.72 16.80
C ARG A 344 -18.70 28.19 17.24
N ASP A 345 -18.32 28.46 18.47
CA ASP A 345 -18.40 29.79 19.08
C ASP A 345 -17.11 30.61 18.87
N CYS A 346 -16.12 30.09 18.13
CA CYS A 346 -14.83 30.74 17.85
C CYS A 346 -14.86 31.70 16.64
N GLY A 347 -16.03 32.14 16.18
CA GLY A 347 -16.21 33.10 15.07
C GLY A 347 -16.62 32.48 13.72
N GLY A 348 -17.35 33.25 12.91
CA GLY A 348 -18.12 32.76 11.76
C GLY A 348 -17.34 32.14 10.59
N GLY A 349 -16.02 32.31 10.50
CA GLY A 349 -15.20 31.68 9.45
C GLY A 349 -14.38 30.47 9.90
N THR A 350 -14.29 30.21 11.20
CA THR A 350 -13.40 29.17 11.76
C THR A 350 -13.85 27.77 11.33
N VAL A 351 -15.15 27.51 11.30
CA VAL A 351 -15.71 26.22 10.86
C VAL A 351 -15.40 25.96 9.38
N ALA A 352 -15.66 26.93 8.50
CA ALA A 352 -15.41 26.82 7.06
C ALA A 352 -13.93 26.56 6.78
N TRP A 353 -13.04 27.24 7.49
CA TRP A 353 -11.60 27.03 7.33
C TRP A 353 -11.15 25.65 7.83
N CYS A 354 -11.64 25.17 8.98
CA CYS A 354 -11.32 23.84 9.47
C CYS A 354 -11.86 22.73 8.54
N TRP A 355 -13.01 22.96 7.91
CA TRP A 355 -13.54 22.07 6.87
C TRP A 355 -12.63 22.03 5.65
N ALA A 356 -12.11 23.17 5.21
CA ALA A 356 -11.14 23.25 4.11
C ALA A 356 -9.83 22.50 4.46
N VAL A 357 -9.33 22.64 5.68
CA VAL A 357 -8.18 21.87 6.19
C VAL A 357 -8.46 20.37 6.10
N ASN A 358 -9.61 19.91 6.60
CA ASN A 358 -9.98 18.49 6.53
C ASN A 358 -10.03 17.97 5.10
N GLY A 359 -10.77 18.64 4.21
CA GLY A 359 -10.89 18.23 2.81
C GLY A 359 -9.53 18.19 2.10
N PHE A 360 -8.68 19.18 2.36
CA PHE A 360 -7.33 19.21 1.80
C PHE A 360 -6.48 18.00 2.24
N PHE A 361 -6.43 17.74 3.54
CA PHE A 361 -5.68 16.63 4.10
C PHE A 361 -6.23 15.27 3.63
N SER A 362 -7.53 15.16 3.35
CA SER A 362 -8.09 13.97 2.73
C SER A 362 -7.57 13.76 1.29
N VAL A 363 -7.52 14.81 0.45
CA VAL A 363 -6.95 14.66 -0.90
C VAL A 363 -5.45 14.29 -0.85
N CYS A 364 -4.68 14.90 0.05
CA CYS A 364 -3.30 14.47 0.29
C CYS A 364 -3.21 13.03 0.77
N GLY A 365 -4.12 12.63 1.67
CA GLY A 365 -4.22 11.27 2.17
C GLY A 365 -4.42 10.26 1.04
N ALA A 366 -5.27 10.59 0.07
CA ALA A 366 -5.54 9.74 -1.10
C ALA A 366 -4.28 9.49 -1.96
N LEU A 367 -3.44 10.52 -2.15
CA LEU A 367 -2.21 10.41 -2.94
C LEU A 367 -1.04 9.81 -2.13
N ALA A 368 -0.97 10.13 -0.85
CA ALA A 368 0.09 9.64 0.04
C ALA A 368 -0.10 8.18 0.44
N ALA A 369 -1.34 7.70 0.57
CA ALA A 369 -1.62 6.33 1.02
C ALA A 369 -0.97 5.24 0.14
N PRO A 370 -1.09 5.26 -1.22
CA PRO A 370 -0.38 4.30 -2.06
C PRO A 370 1.14 4.38 -1.93
N LEU A 371 1.70 5.57 -1.76
CA LEU A 371 3.16 5.77 -1.58
C LEU A 371 3.64 5.20 -0.26
N LEU A 372 2.90 5.44 0.82
CA LEU A 372 3.20 4.88 2.14
C LEU A 372 2.96 3.37 2.17
N ALA A 373 1.95 2.87 1.48
CA ALA A 373 1.69 1.44 1.42
C ALA A 373 2.79 0.66 0.70
N ILE A 374 3.43 1.24 -0.31
CA ILE A 374 4.61 0.63 -0.96
C ILE A 374 5.74 0.40 0.05
N GLU A 375 5.99 1.38 0.92
CA GLU A 375 7.11 1.34 1.87
C GLU A 375 6.79 0.63 3.18
N LEU A 376 5.54 0.73 3.65
CA LEU A 376 5.10 0.30 4.98
C LEU A 376 4.16 -0.90 4.93
N GLY A 377 3.50 -1.16 3.80
CA GLY A 377 2.43 -2.15 3.65
C GLY A 377 1.07 -1.65 4.13
N TRP A 378 0.04 -2.45 3.88
CA TRP A 378 -1.33 -2.12 4.30
C TRP A 378 -1.48 -2.05 5.82
N SER A 379 -0.82 -2.97 6.54
CA SER A 379 -0.79 -2.96 8.00
C SER A 379 -0.06 -1.73 8.53
N GLY A 380 1.06 -1.35 7.91
CA GLY A 380 1.79 -0.11 8.25
C GLY A 380 0.94 1.14 8.02
N LEU A 381 0.19 1.20 6.91
CA LEU A 381 -0.73 2.29 6.63
C LEU A 381 -1.86 2.39 7.67
N ALA A 382 -2.40 1.26 8.12
CA ALA A 382 -3.40 1.21 9.18
C ALA A 382 -2.83 1.66 10.54
N ILE A 383 -1.56 1.34 10.85
CA ILE A 383 -0.85 1.87 12.04
C ILE A 383 -0.68 3.38 11.95
N CYS A 384 -0.33 3.92 10.78
CA CYS A 384 -0.28 5.38 10.57
C CYS A 384 -1.65 6.02 10.81
N ALA A 385 -2.73 5.41 10.32
CA ALA A 385 -4.09 5.88 10.58
C ALA A 385 -4.42 5.86 12.08
N ALA A 386 -4.07 4.79 12.81
CA ALA A 386 -4.24 4.72 14.26
C ALA A 386 -3.48 5.83 15.00
N GLY A 387 -2.24 6.13 14.59
CA GLY A 387 -1.45 7.25 15.12
C GLY A 387 -2.10 8.61 14.86
N LEU A 388 -2.68 8.82 13.68
CA LEU A 388 -3.42 10.04 13.34
C LEU A 388 -4.70 10.18 14.16
N TYR A 389 -5.44 9.10 14.40
CA TYR A 389 -6.61 9.13 15.28
C TYR A 389 -6.23 9.35 16.75
N LEU A 390 -5.08 8.84 17.22
CA LEU A 390 -4.55 9.17 18.54
C LEU A 390 -4.23 10.67 18.64
N LEU A 391 -3.58 11.23 17.62
CA LEU A 391 -3.28 12.66 17.54
C LEU A 391 -4.57 13.51 17.55
N ALA A 392 -5.61 13.09 16.84
CA ALA A 392 -6.93 13.71 16.90
C ALA A 392 -7.56 13.60 18.30
N GLY A 393 -7.42 12.44 18.95
CA GLY A 393 -7.78 12.18 20.34
C GLY A 393 -7.26 13.26 21.30
N ILE A 394 -5.94 13.46 21.24
CA ILE A 394 -5.19 14.44 22.03
C ILE A 394 -5.61 15.86 21.64
N GLY A 395 -5.69 16.16 20.33
CA GLY A 395 -6.08 17.46 19.78
C GLY A 395 -7.46 17.93 20.25
N HIS A 396 -8.43 17.02 20.33
CA HIS A 396 -9.76 17.33 20.84
C HIS A 396 -9.76 17.78 22.30
N GLY A 397 -8.87 17.22 23.14
CA GLY A 397 -8.66 17.67 24.51
C GLY A 397 -8.27 19.15 24.59
N PHE A 398 -7.37 19.59 23.70
CA PHE A 398 -6.97 20.99 23.59
C PHE A 398 -8.09 21.88 23.04
N LEU A 399 -8.85 21.41 22.05
CA LEU A 399 -10.02 22.13 21.51
C LEU A 399 -11.06 22.42 22.60
N ARG A 400 -11.41 21.43 23.43
CA ARG A 400 -12.38 21.61 24.51
C ARG A 400 -11.91 22.57 25.61
N ARG A 401 -10.61 22.56 25.95
CA ARG A 401 -10.04 23.54 26.89
C ARG A 401 -10.11 24.97 26.32
N GLY A 402 -9.86 25.12 25.02
CA GLY A 402 -10.00 26.38 24.29
C GLY A 402 -11.45 26.91 24.22
N ALA A 403 -12.44 26.02 24.14
CA ALA A 403 -13.85 26.38 24.16
C ALA A 403 -14.31 26.87 25.54
N ARG A 404 -13.89 26.16 26.62
CA ARG A 404 -14.24 26.54 28.00
C ARG A 404 -13.64 27.87 28.44
N SER A 405 -12.40 28.16 28.04
CA SER A 405 -11.74 29.42 28.35
C SER A 405 -12.33 30.62 27.59
N GLY A 406 -12.85 30.40 26.37
CA GLY A 406 -13.56 31.43 25.61
C GLY A 406 -14.90 31.84 26.26
N ASN A 407 -15.66 30.86 26.77
CA ASN A 407 -16.92 31.14 27.47
C ASN A 407 -16.75 31.81 28.83
N ALA A 408 -15.63 31.56 29.54
CA ALA A 408 -15.36 32.19 30.84
C ALA A 408 -14.92 33.66 30.74
N ALA A 409 -14.58 34.14 29.53
CA ALA A 409 -14.14 35.51 29.27
C ALA A 409 -15.24 36.41 28.68
N ALA A 410 -16.48 35.91 28.55
CA ALA A 410 -17.62 36.75 28.20
C ALA A 410 -18.05 37.51 29.47
N PRO A 411 -17.90 38.85 29.54
CA PRO A 411 -18.38 39.60 30.69
C PRO A 411 -19.91 39.54 30.73
N ASP A 412 -20.45 39.30 31.92
CA ASP A 412 -21.88 39.39 32.21
C ASP A 412 -22.44 40.69 31.63
N ALA A 413 -23.37 40.56 30.68
CA ALA A 413 -24.12 41.70 30.19
C ALA A 413 -24.89 42.32 31.37
N PRO A 414 -24.81 43.64 31.59
CA PRO A 414 -25.53 44.26 32.69
C PRO A 414 -27.03 44.07 32.47
N THR A 415 -27.68 43.42 33.44
CA THR A 415 -29.12 43.38 33.57
C THR A 415 -29.63 44.80 33.69
N THR A 416 -30.22 45.34 32.62
CA THR A 416 -30.99 46.58 32.69
C THR A 416 -32.28 46.29 33.45
N SER A 417 -32.35 46.83 34.67
CA SER A 417 -33.52 46.95 35.53
C SER A 417 -34.60 47.83 34.93
#